data_AF-A0A120G9L1-F1
#
_entry.id   AF-A0A120G9L1-F1
#
_cell.length_a   1.000
_cell.length_b   1.000
_cell.length_c   1.000
_cell.angle_alpha   90.00
_cell.angle_beta   90.00
_cell.angle_gamma   90.00
#
_symmetry.space_group_name_H-M   'P 1'
#
loop_
_entity.id
_entity.type
_entity.pdbx_description
1 polymer ?
#
loop_
_entity_poly.entity_id
_entity_poly.type
_entity_poly.pdbx_seq_one_letter_code
_entity_poly.pdbx_strand_id
1 'polypeptide(L)'
;MVAALAMRQELLRNAAAGLCVAILLAACAGDPDRYPSLAMRDFERVQGQFATPPAEASQSVAPVATEAEIGQLVAKAESAFSEFQAAQRGARQAIDAGRGRASDSLAYTDALLELAQLSSLRSNTALVLGEIDLLAMQASIQFAPEDEIKAAQGQVLEIISKQDATLSELERALGS
;
A
#
# COMPACT_ATOMS: atom_id res chain seq x y z
N MET A 1 -68.75 -35.33 -27.20
CA MET A 1 -67.82 -36.15 -28.01
C MET A 1 -66.65 -35.37 -28.61
N VAL A 2 -66.78 -34.08 -28.94
CA VAL A 2 -65.70 -33.27 -29.57
C VAL A 2 -64.48 -33.03 -28.65
N ALA A 3 -64.68 -32.80 -27.35
CA ALA A 3 -63.58 -32.51 -26.41
C ALA A 3 -62.62 -33.70 -26.16
N ALA A 4 -63.11 -34.94 -26.21
CA ALA A 4 -62.29 -36.14 -25.99
C ALA A 4 -61.37 -36.46 -27.18
N LEU A 5 -61.76 -36.05 -28.40
CA LEU A 5 -60.94 -36.20 -29.60
C LEU A 5 -59.78 -35.19 -29.60
N ALA A 6 -60.05 -33.94 -29.22
CA ALA A 6 -59.05 -32.88 -29.13
C ALA A 6 -57.95 -33.20 -28.10
N MET A 7 -58.32 -33.71 -26.91
CA MET A 7 -57.36 -34.08 -25.86
C MET A 7 -56.46 -35.27 -26.26
N ARG A 8 -57.00 -36.25 -26.99
CA ARG A 8 -56.20 -37.35 -27.58
C ARG A 8 -55.25 -36.85 -28.66
N GLN A 9 -55.67 -35.87 -29.45
CA GLN A 9 -54.85 -35.28 -30.52
C GLN A 9 -53.68 -34.45 -29.96
N GLU A 10 -53.88 -33.72 -28.86
CA GLU A 10 -52.80 -33.02 -28.17
C GLU A 10 -51.83 -33.97 -27.46
N LEU A 11 -52.33 -35.05 -26.85
CA LEU A 11 -51.47 -36.09 -26.25
C LEU A 11 -50.60 -36.78 -27.30
N LEU A 12 -51.16 -37.12 -28.47
CA LEU A 12 -50.40 -37.72 -29.57
C LEU A 12 -49.39 -36.73 -30.18
N ARG A 13 -49.74 -35.45 -30.28
CA ARG A 13 -48.83 -34.40 -30.77
C ARG A 13 -47.66 -34.15 -29.80
N ASN A 14 -47.93 -34.14 -28.50
CA ASN A 14 -46.91 -33.98 -27.46
C ASN A 14 -46.02 -35.23 -27.35
N ALA A 15 -46.57 -36.43 -27.51
CA ALA A 15 -45.80 -37.67 -27.56
C ALA A 15 -44.89 -37.74 -28.79
N ALA A 16 -45.39 -37.33 -29.97
CA ALA A 16 -44.59 -37.25 -31.19
C ALA A 16 -43.48 -36.20 -31.07
N ALA A 17 -43.76 -35.03 -30.48
CA ALA A 17 -42.74 -34.01 -30.21
C ALA A 17 -41.67 -34.52 -29.24
N GLY A 18 -42.06 -35.20 -28.16
CA GLY A 18 -41.14 -35.82 -27.21
C GLY A 18 -40.25 -36.89 -27.86
N LEU A 19 -40.82 -37.73 -28.72
CA LEU A 19 -40.08 -38.76 -29.44
C LEU A 19 -39.07 -38.16 -30.44
N CYS A 20 -39.46 -37.11 -31.18
CA CYS A 20 -38.55 -36.41 -32.10
C CYS A 20 -37.37 -35.77 -31.36
N VAL A 21 -37.62 -35.15 -30.21
CA VAL A 21 -36.54 -34.56 -29.37
C VAL A 21 -35.59 -35.65 -28.86
N ALA A 22 -36.11 -36.80 -28.42
CA ALA A 22 -35.29 -37.92 -27.96
C ALA A 22 -34.38 -38.48 -29.07
N ILE A 23 -34.88 -38.59 -30.30
CA ILE A 23 -34.11 -39.09 -31.45
C ILE A 23 -33.00 -38.09 -31.85
N LEU A 24 -33.27 -36.78 -31.80
CA LEU A 24 -32.26 -35.76 -32.12
C LEU A 24 -31.13 -35.69 -31.08
N LEU A 25 -31.42 -35.96 -29.80
CA LEU A 25 -30.41 -36.00 -28.74
C LEU A 25 -29.53 -37.26 -28.81
N ALA A 26 -30.06 -38.39 -29.29
CA ALA A 26 -29.29 -39.63 -29.45
C ALA A 26 -28.21 -39.53 -30.54
N ALA A 27 -28.33 -38.59 -31.49
CA ALA A 27 -27.32 -38.36 -32.54
C ALA A 27 -26.02 -37.71 -32.02
N CYS A 28 -26.02 -37.11 -30.83
CA CYS A 28 -24.81 -36.56 -30.19
C CYS A 28 -24.01 -37.61 -29.38
N ALA A 29 -24.60 -38.78 -29.09
CA ALA A 29 -23.90 -39.88 -28.46
C ALA A 29 -23.22 -40.74 -29.54
N GLY A 30 -22.00 -40.34 -29.90
CA GLY A 30 -21.15 -41.13 -30.80
C GLY A 30 -20.80 -42.49 -30.18
N ASP A 31 -20.44 -43.44 -31.04
CA ASP A 31 -20.01 -44.78 -30.65
C ASP A 31 -18.85 -44.70 -29.61
N PRO A 32 -19.03 -45.22 -28.38
CA PRO A 32 -17.99 -45.17 -27.35
C PRO A 32 -16.72 -45.92 -27.76
N ASP A 33 -16.84 -46.90 -28.66
CA ASP A 33 -15.70 -47.68 -29.18
C ASP A 33 -14.92 -46.93 -30.28
N ARG A 34 -15.42 -45.77 -30.73
CA ARG A 34 -14.75 -44.89 -31.71
C ARG A 34 -13.69 -43.98 -31.08
N TYR A 35 -13.74 -43.79 -29.76
CA TYR A 35 -12.74 -42.99 -29.04
C TYR A 35 -11.66 -43.91 -28.46
N PRO A 36 -10.38 -43.56 -28.59
CA PRO A 36 -9.32 -44.30 -27.93
C PRO A 36 -9.51 -44.24 -26.41
N SER A 37 -9.14 -45.32 -25.70
CA SER A 37 -9.29 -45.39 -24.24
C SER A 37 -8.54 -44.26 -23.54
N LEU A 38 -9.19 -43.59 -22.57
CA LEU A 38 -8.54 -42.68 -21.62
C LEU A 38 -7.83 -43.42 -20.47
N ALA A 39 -7.73 -44.75 -20.55
CA ALA A 39 -6.92 -45.50 -19.62
C ALA A 39 -5.46 -45.05 -19.77
N MET A 40 -4.83 -44.74 -18.64
CA MET A 40 -3.42 -44.38 -18.57
C MET A 40 -2.58 -45.47 -19.26
N ARG A 41 -1.77 -45.06 -20.24
CA ARG A 41 -1.01 -45.99 -21.09
C ARG A 41 0.23 -46.46 -20.35
N ASP A 42 0.72 -47.66 -20.65
CA ASP A 42 1.86 -48.22 -19.90
C ASP A 42 3.14 -47.40 -20.02
N PHE A 43 3.34 -46.69 -21.14
CA PHE A 43 4.48 -45.78 -21.30
C PHE A 43 4.32 -44.44 -20.55
N GLU A 44 3.12 -44.12 -20.06
CA GLU A 44 2.86 -42.95 -19.19
C GLU A 44 3.08 -43.31 -17.71
N ARG A 45 3.20 -44.59 -17.36
CA ARG A 45 3.54 -45.08 -16.01
C ARG A 45 5.02 -44.94 -15.66
N VAL A 46 5.72 -43.97 -16.23
CA VAL A 46 7.09 -43.66 -15.82
C VAL A 46 7.03 -42.71 -14.63
N GLN A 47 7.17 -43.26 -13.43
CA GLN A 47 7.44 -42.46 -12.24
C GLN A 47 8.92 -42.10 -12.23
N GLY A 48 9.23 -40.84 -12.53
CA GLY A 48 10.56 -40.28 -12.30
C GLY A 48 10.70 -39.89 -10.84
N GLN A 49 11.63 -40.51 -10.11
CA GLN A 49 12.05 -40.00 -8.81
C GLN A 49 13.03 -38.85 -9.08
N PHE A 50 12.56 -37.61 -9.06
CA PHE A 50 13.47 -36.46 -9.09
C PHE A 50 14.14 -36.36 -7.72
N ALA A 51 15.46 -36.52 -7.68
CA ALA A 51 16.21 -36.19 -6.48
C ALA A 51 16.06 -34.68 -6.24
N THR A 52 15.53 -34.30 -5.08
CA THR A 52 15.56 -32.90 -4.65
C THR A 52 17.03 -32.53 -4.46
N PRO A 53 17.56 -31.51 -5.16
CA PRO A 53 18.90 -31.04 -4.88
C PRO A 53 19.02 -30.68 -3.39
N PRO A 54 20.20 -30.84 -2.77
CA PRO A 54 20.41 -30.40 -1.40
C PRO A 54 19.95 -28.95 -1.26
N ALA A 55 19.18 -28.64 -0.22
CA ALA A 55 18.78 -27.26 0.03
C ALA A 55 20.03 -26.39 0.12
N GLU A 56 20.13 -25.39 -0.76
CA GLU A 56 21.18 -24.39 -0.65
C GLU A 56 21.02 -23.66 0.69
N ALA A 57 22.14 -23.43 1.37
CA ALA A 57 22.12 -22.63 2.58
C ALA A 57 21.57 -21.23 2.24
N SER A 58 20.48 -20.84 2.88
CA SER A 58 19.91 -19.49 2.74
C SER A 58 20.97 -18.48 3.16
N GLN A 59 21.46 -17.69 2.21
CA GLN A 59 22.37 -16.58 2.50
C GLN A 59 21.55 -15.45 3.11
N SER A 60 21.99 -14.94 4.26
CA SER A 60 21.38 -13.76 4.86
C SER A 60 21.60 -12.55 3.94
N VAL A 61 20.52 -11.85 3.62
CA VAL A 61 20.58 -10.61 2.84
C VAL A 61 21.25 -9.53 3.69
N ALA A 62 22.22 -8.83 3.10
CA ALA A 62 22.91 -7.74 3.77
C ALA A 62 21.98 -6.52 3.99
N PRO A 63 22.15 -5.75 5.08
CA PRO A 63 21.46 -4.48 5.26
C PRO A 63 21.73 -3.50 4.11
N VAL A 64 20.74 -2.67 3.78
CA VAL A 64 20.86 -1.65 2.70
C VAL A 64 21.63 -0.39 3.13
N ALA A 65 21.79 -0.20 4.44
CA ALA A 65 22.58 0.86 5.04
C ALA A 65 23.23 0.33 6.32
N THR A 66 24.37 0.90 6.67
CA THR A 66 25.05 0.68 7.94
C THR A 66 24.36 1.45 9.07
N GLU A 67 24.51 0.96 10.30
CA GLU A 67 24.04 1.66 11.51
C GLU A 67 24.58 3.10 11.57
N ALA A 68 25.83 3.32 11.13
CA ALA A 68 26.45 4.63 11.08
C ALA A 68 25.78 5.59 10.09
N GLU A 69 25.35 5.10 8.92
CA GLU A 69 24.62 5.91 7.92
C GLU A 69 23.23 6.28 8.44
N ILE A 70 22.52 5.33 9.06
CA ILE A 70 21.22 5.59 9.69
C ILE A 70 21.37 6.61 10.83
N GLY A 71 22.41 6.44 11.68
CA GLY A 71 22.72 7.37 12.76
C GLY A 71 23.03 8.80 12.27
N GLN A 72 23.67 8.95 11.12
CA GLN A 72 23.91 10.26 10.51
C GLN A 72 22.61 10.94 10.06
N LEU A 73 21.65 10.18 9.52
CA LEU A 73 20.32 10.72 9.18
C LEU A 73 19.58 11.18 10.44
N VAL A 74 19.61 10.39 11.52
CA VAL A 74 19.02 10.81 12.80
C VAL A 74 19.66 12.09 13.32
N ALA A 75 20.99 12.17 13.35
CA ALA A 75 21.71 13.37 13.78
C ALA A 75 21.38 14.61 12.91
N LYS A 76 21.18 14.41 11.60
CA LYS A 76 20.75 15.48 10.68
C LYS A 76 19.34 15.99 11.02
N ALA A 77 18.41 15.10 11.36
CA ALA A 77 17.08 15.49 11.83
C ALA A 77 17.14 16.25 13.17
N GLU A 78 17.98 15.82 14.11
CA GLU A 78 18.21 16.51 15.39
C GLU A 78 18.81 17.91 15.19
N SER A 79 19.75 18.06 14.26
CA SER A 79 20.31 19.37 13.89
C SER A 79 19.24 20.30 13.33
N ALA A 80 18.42 19.82 12.38
CA ALA A 80 17.29 20.59 11.85
C ALA A 80 16.28 20.98 12.94
N PHE A 81 16.06 20.09 13.91
CA PHE A 81 15.21 20.39 15.07
C PHE A 81 15.81 21.45 15.99
N SER A 82 17.13 21.45 16.20
CA SER A 82 17.82 22.50 16.94
C SER A 82 17.67 23.87 16.27
N GLU A 83 17.78 23.94 14.94
CA GLU A 83 17.54 25.18 14.18
C GLU A 83 16.09 25.67 14.33
N PHE A 84 15.12 24.75 14.24
CA PHE A 84 13.71 25.07 14.51
C PHE A 84 13.52 25.65 15.90
N GLN A 85 14.06 25.01 16.93
CA GLN A 85 13.97 25.47 18.32
C GLN A 85 14.62 26.84 18.53
N ALA A 86 15.75 27.11 17.88
CA ALA A 86 16.41 28.41 17.95
C ALA A 86 15.54 29.53 17.37
N ALA A 87 14.78 29.26 16.31
CA ALA A 87 13.87 30.21 15.68
C ALA A 87 12.56 30.44 16.46
N GLN A 88 12.14 29.51 17.33
CA GLN A 88 10.85 29.58 18.03
C GLN A 88 10.65 30.87 18.85
N ARG A 89 11.72 31.38 19.48
CA ARG A 89 11.61 32.58 20.32
C ARG A 89 11.22 33.81 19.50
N GLY A 90 11.83 33.99 18.32
CA GLY A 90 11.53 35.10 17.42
C GLY A 90 10.09 35.02 16.93
N ALA A 91 9.67 33.84 16.48
CA ALA A 91 8.30 33.62 16.03
C ALA A 91 7.25 33.90 17.12
N ARG A 92 7.49 33.45 18.36
CA ARG A 92 6.60 33.74 19.50
C ARG A 92 6.47 35.25 19.73
N GLN A 93 7.58 35.99 19.70
CA GLN A 93 7.56 37.46 19.88
C GLN A 93 6.80 38.17 18.75
N ALA A 94 7.00 37.78 17.50
CA ALA A 94 6.30 38.35 16.36
C ALA A 94 4.79 38.08 16.44
N ILE A 95 4.39 36.86 16.81
CA ILE A 95 2.99 36.49 16.98
C ILE A 95 2.33 37.27 18.11
N ASP A 96 3.00 37.42 19.25
CA ASP A 96 2.48 38.23 20.36
C ASP A 96 2.27 39.71 19.95
N ALA A 97 3.14 40.25 19.09
CA ALA A 97 3.01 41.61 18.56
C ALA A 97 1.91 41.76 17.50
N GLY A 98 1.71 40.72 16.68
CA GLY A 98 0.72 40.66 15.61
C GLY A 98 -0.69 40.29 16.06
N ARG A 99 -0.85 39.63 17.21
CA ARG A 99 -2.14 39.18 17.74
C ARG A 99 -3.13 40.34 17.92
N GLY A 100 -4.36 40.15 17.43
CA GLY A 100 -5.44 41.14 17.49
C GLY A 100 -5.20 42.41 16.66
N ARG A 101 -4.15 42.45 15.83
CA ARG A 101 -3.94 43.54 14.88
C ARG A 101 -4.74 43.30 13.60
N ALA A 102 -4.96 44.37 12.83
CA ALA A 102 -5.57 44.26 11.52
C ALA A 102 -4.67 43.44 10.59
N SER A 103 -5.29 42.67 9.68
CA SER A 103 -4.56 41.76 8.78
C SER A 103 -3.66 42.46 7.77
N ASP A 104 -3.87 43.75 7.52
CA ASP A 104 -3.04 44.62 6.68
C ASP A 104 -1.92 45.33 7.47
N SER A 105 -1.84 45.11 8.78
CA SER A 105 -0.78 45.69 9.61
C SER A 105 0.56 45.01 9.38
N LEU A 106 1.63 45.79 9.51
CA LEU A 106 3.00 45.26 9.44
C LEU A 106 3.25 44.20 10.52
N ALA A 107 2.78 44.41 11.75
CA ALA A 107 2.96 43.44 12.83
C ALA A 107 2.29 42.08 12.57
N TYR A 108 1.11 42.07 11.93
CA TYR A 108 0.45 40.83 11.52
C TYR A 108 1.21 40.15 10.36
N THR A 109 1.70 40.93 9.40
CA THR A 109 2.49 40.43 8.26
C THR A 109 3.83 39.83 8.72
N ASP A 110 4.51 40.48 9.67
CA ASP A 110 5.75 39.99 10.27
C ASP A 110 5.52 38.66 11.00
N ALA A 111 4.41 38.52 11.73
CA ALA A 111 4.03 37.26 12.38
C ALA A 111 3.82 36.12 11.37
N LEU A 112 3.18 36.40 10.23
CA LEU A 112 3.02 35.41 9.16
C LEU A 112 4.36 34.99 8.52
N LEU A 113 5.28 35.93 8.36
CA LEU A 113 6.61 35.66 7.82
C LEU A 113 7.39 34.71 8.76
N GLU A 114 7.35 34.97 10.07
CA GLU A 114 8.01 34.12 11.06
C GLU A 114 7.38 32.72 11.16
N LEU A 115 6.05 32.61 11.05
CA LEU A 115 5.37 31.31 10.92
C LEU A 115 5.83 30.56 9.67
N ALA A 116 5.94 31.23 8.53
CA ALA A 116 6.44 30.64 7.30
C ALA A 116 7.90 30.17 7.44
N GLN A 117 8.74 30.93 8.15
CA GLN A 117 10.12 30.54 8.45
C GLN A 117 10.18 29.27 9.31
N LEU A 118 9.35 29.16 10.35
CA LEU A 118 9.26 27.92 11.14
C LEU A 118 8.76 26.73 10.30
N SER A 119 7.77 26.94 9.44
CA SER A 119 7.28 25.90 8.53
C SER A 119 8.37 25.42 7.55
N SER A 120 9.22 26.34 7.07
CA SER A 120 10.38 26.00 6.25
C SER A 120 11.39 25.13 7.03
N LEU A 121 11.72 25.51 8.27
CA LEU A 121 12.62 24.73 9.13
C LEU A 121 12.05 23.34 9.48
N ARG A 122 10.74 23.23 9.72
CA ARG A 122 10.05 21.94 9.88
C ARG A 122 10.19 21.07 8.62
N SER A 123 10.13 21.68 7.44
CA SER A 123 10.28 20.96 6.17
C SER A 123 11.68 20.34 6.02
N ASN A 124 12.74 20.97 6.55
CA ASN A 124 14.08 20.37 6.57
C ASN A 124 14.11 19.04 7.34
N THR A 125 13.35 18.91 8.42
CA THR A 125 13.24 17.64 9.17
C THR A 125 12.46 16.60 8.37
N ALA A 126 11.41 17.01 7.66
CA ALA A 126 10.64 16.13 6.79
C ALA A 126 11.42 15.59 5.59
N LEU A 127 12.36 16.38 5.04
CA LEU A 127 13.27 15.91 3.99
C LEU A 127 14.15 14.75 4.48
N VAL A 128 14.64 14.83 5.73
CA VAL A 128 15.42 13.74 6.34
C VAL A 128 14.58 12.49 6.53
N LEU A 129 13.31 12.63 6.96
CA LEU A 129 12.40 11.48 7.02
C LEU A 129 12.24 10.83 5.64
N GLY A 130 12.11 11.63 4.57
CA GLY A 130 12.05 11.13 3.20
C GLY A 130 13.32 10.36 2.78
N GLU A 131 14.51 10.78 3.23
CA GLU A 131 15.76 10.04 3.01
C GLU A 131 15.73 8.67 3.71
N ILE A 132 15.18 8.59 4.93
CA ILE A 132 15.02 7.32 5.66
C ILE A 132 13.95 6.43 4.99
N ASP A 133 12.86 7.01 4.48
CA ASP A 133 11.81 6.28 3.75
C ASP A 133 12.36 5.64 2.46
N LEU A 134 13.32 6.28 1.79
CA LEU A 134 14.02 5.70 0.65
C LEU A 134 14.85 4.47 1.06
N LEU A 135 15.49 4.48 2.23
CA LEU A 135 16.18 3.29 2.76
C LEU A 135 15.18 2.17 3.07
N ALA A 136 14.03 2.49 3.67
CA ALA A 136 12.98 1.51 3.96
C ALA A 136 12.45 0.86 2.67
N MET A 137 12.20 1.67 1.63
CA MET A 137 11.81 1.16 0.32
C MET A 137 12.86 0.23 -0.29
N GLN A 138 14.14 0.61 -0.23
CA GLN A 138 15.23 -0.22 -0.75
C GLN A 138 15.36 -1.54 0.01
N ALA A 139 15.23 -1.51 1.34
CA ALA A 139 15.25 -2.70 2.18
C ALA A 139 14.11 -3.67 1.82
N SER A 140 12.91 -3.13 1.61
CA SER A 140 11.74 -3.90 1.20
C SER A 140 11.93 -4.59 -0.16
N ILE A 141 12.48 -3.87 -1.16
CA ILE A 141 12.77 -4.43 -2.49
C ILE A 141 13.81 -5.56 -2.40
N GLN A 142 14.78 -5.44 -1.49
CA GLN A 142 15.88 -6.40 -1.33
C GLN A 142 15.56 -7.52 -0.34
N PHE A 143 14.42 -7.48 0.36
CA PHE A 143 14.12 -8.35 1.50
C PHE A 143 15.20 -8.28 2.59
N ALA A 144 15.78 -7.09 2.79
CA ALA A 144 16.81 -6.82 3.79
C ALA A 144 16.18 -6.47 5.15
N PRO A 145 16.95 -6.55 6.26
CA PRO A 145 16.48 -6.13 7.58
C PRO A 145 16.06 -4.64 7.63
N GLU A 146 15.00 -4.32 8.38
CA GLU A 146 14.41 -2.97 8.45
C GLU A 146 14.31 -2.39 9.86
N ASP A 147 14.69 -3.14 10.90
CA ASP A 147 14.40 -2.75 12.30
C ASP A 147 15.05 -1.42 12.69
N GLU A 148 16.32 -1.21 12.33
CA GLU A 148 17.04 0.04 12.58
C GLU A 148 16.46 1.22 11.77
N ILE A 149 16.03 0.96 10.53
CA ILE A 149 15.41 1.98 9.67
C ILE A 149 14.07 2.42 10.28
N LYS A 150 13.25 1.46 10.74
CA LYS A 150 11.97 1.74 11.41
C LYS A 150 12.16 2.48 12.73
N ALA A 151 13.18 2.13 13.50
CA ALA A 151 13.53 2.86 14.71
C ALA A 151 13.89 4.32 14.40
N ALA A 152 14.69 4.56 13.35
CA ALA A 152 15.03 5.91 12.91
C ALA A 152 13.81 6.69 12.40
N GLN A 153 12.93 6.08 11.61
CA GLN A 153 11.65 6.70 11.19
C GLN A 153 10.84 7.16 12.41
N GLY A 154 10.70 6.29 13.42
CA GLY A 154 9.97 6.60 14.65
C GLY A 154 10.54 7.82 15.39
N GLN A 155 11.87 7.90 15.51
CA GLN A 155 12.54 9.03 16.15
C GLN A 155 12.30 10.35 15.40
N VAL A 156 12.45 10.35 14.07
CA VAL A 156 12.25 11.56 13.25
C VAL A 156 10.77 11.98 13.21
N LEU A 157 9.84 11.02 13.19
CA LEU A 157 8.41 11.30 13.29
C LEU A 157 8.04 11.95 14.63
N GLU A 158 8.66 11.55 15.73
CA GLU A 158 8.45 12.19 17.04
C GLU A 158 8.92 13.65 17.03
N ILE A 159 10.06 13.94 16.40
CA ILE A 159 10.56 15.31 16.20
C ILE A 159 9.55 16.14 15.40
N ILE A 160 9.10 15.62 14.26
CA ILE A 160 8.12 16.29 13.39
C ILE A 160 6.82 16.57 14.15
N SER A 161 6.34 15.60 14.95
CA SER A 161 5.14 15.78 15.77
C SER A 161 5.27 16.95 16.76
N LYS A 162 6.45 17.10 17.39
CA LYS A 162 6.74 18.24 18.29
C LYS A 162 6.75 19.58 17.53
N GLN A 163 7.32 19.60 16.32
CA GLN A 163 7.32 20.79 15.46
C GLN A 163 5.91 21.19 15.03
N ASP A 164 5.11 20.23 14.59
CA ASP A 164 3.72 20.44 14.15
C ASP A 164 2.83 20.93 15.29
N ALA A 165 3.01 20.39 16.51
CA ALA A 165 2.31 20.86 17.70
C ALA A 165 2.63 22.33 18.00
N THR A 166 3.90 22.72 17.85
CA THR A 166 4.35 24.11 18.05
C THR A 166 3.74 25.03 16.98
N LEU A 167 3.84 24.67 15.70
CA LEU A 167 3.27 25.47 14.61
C LEU A 167 1.76 25.67 14.80
N SER A 168 1.03 24.59 15.11
CA SER A 168 -0.41 24.66 15.38
C SER A 168 -0.75 25.54 16.59
N GLU A 169 0.07 25.55 17.64
CA GLU A 169 -0.09 26.45 18.79
C GLU A 169 0.02 27.91 18.36
N LEU A 170 1.06 28.22 17.59
CA LEU A 170 1.39 29.56 17.14
C LEU A 170 0.38 30.11 16.12
N GLU A 171 -0.06 29.29 15.16
CA GLU A 171 -1.13 29.64 14.21
C GLU A 171 -2.44 29.98 14.93
N ARG A 172 -2.83 29.17 15.92
CA ARG A 172 -4.02 29.44 16.75
C ARG A 172 -3.89 30.75 17.53
N ALA A 173 -2.70 31.06 18.05
CA ALA A 173 -2.46 32.29 18.80
C ALA A 173 -2.51 33.55 17.93
N LEU A 174 -2.14 33.46 16.65
CA LEU A 174 -2.23 34.59 15.70
C LEU A 174 -3.66 34.81 15.20
N GLY A 175 -4.41 33.74 14.98
CA GLY A 175 -5.80 33.78 14.49
C GLY A 175 -6.86 34.09 15.56
N SER A 176 -6.49 34.12 16.83
CA SER A 176 -7.34 34.50 17.98
C SER A 176 -7.26 35.99 18.30
#